data_AF-A0A653B8J1-F1
#
_entry.id   AF-A0A653B8J1-F1
#
_cell.length_a   1.000
_cell.length_b   1.000
_cell.length_c   1.000
_cell.angle_alpha   90.00
_cell.angle_beta   90.00
_cell.angle_gamma   90.00
#
_symmetry.space_group_name_H-M   'P 1'
#
loop_
_entity.id
_entity.type
_entity.pdbx_description
1 polymer ?
#
loop_
_entity_poly.entity_id
_entity_poly.type
_entity_poly.pdbx_seq_one_letter_code
_entity_poly.pdbx_strand_id
1 'polypeptide(L)'
;MYFDIYVDDKKLGTFGHPDVENINISLSGAPDQNYVFAGAVCREGETQYHYHWLQEEIGHASQVRIVPVESGLVPPSIKRFEMGRAARKASEHNICEFCQRNETEVPRLIPGDSNRPGICSDCVELCREILRDQA
;
A
#
# COMPACT_ATOMS: atom_id res chain seq x y z
N MET A 1 -8.01 -18.57 -1.26
CA MET A 1 -6.76 -19.03 -1.92
C MET A 1 -5.70 -19.22 -0.86
N TYR A 2 -4.93 -20.32 -0.89
CA TYR A 2 -3.96 -20.65 0.16
C TYR A 2 -2.63 -21.13 -0.42
N PHE A 3 -1.53 -20.86 0.30
CA PHE A 3 -0.19 -21.31 -0.06
C PHE A 3 0.57 -21.80 1.16
N ASP A 4 1.28 -22.91 0.98
CA ASP A 4 2.33 -23.32 1.90
C ASP A 4 3.65 -22.63 1.52
N ILE A 5 4.32 -22.04 2.50
CA ILE A 5 5.65 -21.43 2.32
C ILE A 5 6.66 -22.25 3.10
N TYR A 6 7.76 -22.59 2.42
CA TYR A 6 8.89 -23.32 2.98
C TYR A 6 10.17 -22.52 2.81
N VAL A 7 11.05 -22.59 3.81
CA VAL A 7 12.44 -22.11 3.74
C VAL A 7 13.33 -23.28 4.13
N ASP A 8 14.28 -23.65 3.26
CA ASP A 8 15.21 -24.77 3.48
C ASP A 8 14.48 -26.05 3.93
N ASP A 9 13.42 -26.38 3.18
CA ASP A 9 12.46 -27.49 3.40
C ASP A 9 11.64 -27.45 4.71
N LYS A 10 11.89 -26.48 5.59
CA LYS A 10 11.04 -26.23 6.76
C LYS A 10 9.80 -25.43 6.36
N LYS A 11 8.61 -25.99 6.63
CA LYS A 11 7.35 -25.27 6.45
C LYS A 11 7.25 -24.13 7.46
N LEU A 12 7.15 -22.89 6.99
CA LEU A 12 6.92 -21.71 7.82
C LEU A 12 5.43 -21.57 8.18
N GLY A 13 4.54 -21.91 7.26
CA GLY A 13 3.10 -21.86 7.49
C GLY A 13 2.28 -22.06 6.23
N THR A 14 0.96 -22.16 6.43
CA THR A 14 -0.03 -22.01 5.36
C THR A 14 -0.63 -20.62 5.46
N PHE A 15 -0.66 -19.87 4.37
CA PHE A 15 -1.14 -18.48 4.34
C PHE A 15 -2.22 -18.31 3.29
N GLY A 16 -3.31 -17.65 3.68
CA GLY A 16 -4.46 -17.45 2.81
C GLY A 16 -5.71 -17.05 3.58
N HIS A 17 -6.78 -16.81 2.84
CA HIS A 17 -8.09 -16.45 3.39
C HIS A 17 -9.18 -16.99 2.44
N PRO A 18 -10.40 -17.31 2.92
CA PRO A 18 -11.51 -17.64 2.03
C PRO A 18 -11.82 -16.50 1.07
N ASP A 19 -11.87 -15.27 1.58
CA ASP A 19 -12.23 -14.07 0.82
C ASP A 19 -11.02 -13.28 0.28
N VAL A 20 -9.97 -13.98 -0.19
CA VAL A 20 -8.80 -13.32 -0.82
C VAL A 20 -9.23 -12.66 -2.12
N GLU A 21 -8.94 -11.37 -2.26
CA GLU A 21 -8.97 -10.66 -3.55
C GLU A 21 -7.60 -10.64 -4.22
N ASN A 22 -6.55 -10.46 -3.42
CA ASN A 22 -5.17 -10.49 -3.86
C ASN A 22 -4.31 -11.09 -2.75
N ILE A 23 -3.34 -11.93 -3.11
CA ILE A 23 -2.35 -12.45 -2.18
C ILE A 23 -0.96 -12.20 -2.75
N ASN A 24 -0.06 -11.67 -1.92
CA ASN A 24 1.31 -11.41 -2.28
C ASN A 24 2.26 -12.26 -1.42
N ILE A 25 3.11 -13.02 -2.09
CA ILE A 25 4.21 -13.74 -1.46
C ILE A 25 5.46 -13.30 -2.19
N SER A 26 6.41 -12.72 -1.46
CA SER A 26 7.52 -12.00 -2.08
C SER A 26 8.82 -12.16 -1.30
N LEU A 27 9.93 -11.97 -2.01
CA LEU A 27 11.26 -11.87 -1.44
C LEU A 27 11.71 -10.42 -1.54
N SER A 28 12.30 -9.90 -0.47
CA SER A 28 13.00 -8.60 -0.48
C SER A 28 14.43 -8.83 -0.04
N GLY A 29 15.38 -8.17 -0.69
CA GLY A 29 16.80 -8.33 -0.41
C GLY A 29 17.55 -7.01 -0.47
N ALA A 30 18.49 -6.87 0.45
CA ALA A 30 19.56 -5.88 0.50
C ALA A 30 20.91 -6.64 0.59
N PRO A 31 22.06 -5.98 0.42
CA PRO A 31 23.37 -6.66 0.41
C PRO A 31 23.66 -7.54 1.62
N ASP A 32 23.07 -7.24 2.78
CA ASP A 32 23.29 -7.91 4.07
C ASP A 32 22.03 -8.51 4.69
N GLN A 33 20.85 -8.34 4.08
CA GLN A 33 19.57 -8.77 4.66
C GLN A 33 18.62 -9.26 3.58
N ASN A 34 18.07 -10.46 3.75
CA ASN A 34 17.03 -10.98 2.87
C ASN A 34 15.84 -11.43 3.70
N TYR A 35 14.64 -11.23 3.16
CA TYR A 35 13.38 -11.53 3.85
C TYR A 35 12.38 -12.18 2.89
N VAL A 36 11.57 -13.08 3.43
CA VAL A 36 10.35 -13.57 2.80
C VAL A 36 9.13 -12.96 3.48
N PHE A 37 8.16 -12.52 2.67
CA PHE A 37 6.92 -11.91 3.12
C PHE A 37 5.71 -12.68 2.58
N ALA A 38 4.65 -12.72 3.39
CA ALA A 38 3.33 -13.17 2.97
C ALA A 38 2.25 -12.24 3.51
N GLY A 39 1.39 -11.76 2.61
CA GLY A 39 0.24 -10.94 2.94
C GLY A 39 -0.87 -11.12 1.92
N ALA A 40 -2.05 -10.59 2.24
CA ALA A 40 -3.18 -10.59 1.33
C ALA A 40 -4.06 -9.37 1.54
N VAL A 41 -4.73 -8.96 0.47
CA VAL A 41 -5.93 -8.15 0.53
C VAL A 41 -7.13 -9.08 0.49
N CYS A 42 -7.95 -9.00 1.52
CA CYS A 42 -9.17 -9.79 1.66
C CYS A 42 -10.38 -8.86 1.75
N ARG A 43 -11.56 -9.30 1.30
CA ARG A 43 -12.81 -8.55 1.48
C ARG A 43 -13.73 -9.28 2.44
N GLU A 44 -13.94 -8.70 3.62
CA GLU A 44 -14.88 -9.21 4.62
C GLU A 44 -16.12 -8.31 4.63
N GLY A 45 -17.20 -8.77 4.01
CA GLY A 45 -18.38 -7.94 3.79
C GLY A 45 -18.08 -6.80 2.81
N GLU A 46 -18.30 -5.55 3.23
CA GLU A 46 -18.03 -4.35 2.41
C GLU A 46 -16.62 -3.79 2.63
N THR A 47 -15.89 -4.30 3.62
CA THR A 47 -14.60 -3.75 4.04
C THR A 47 -13.45 -4.57 3.47
N GLN A 48 -12.45 -3.90 2.89
CA GLN A 48 -11.20 -4.55 2.53
C GLN A 48 -10.24 -4.55 3.72
N TYR A 49 -9.48 -5.62 3.89
CA TYR A 49 -8.44 -5.71 4.91
C TYR A 49 -7.13 -6.18 4.29
N HIS A 50 -6.03 -5.53 4.65
CA HIS A 50 -4.68 -6.00 4.39
C HIS A 50 -4.20 -6.85 5.57
N TYR A 51 -4.05 -8.13 5.31
CA TYR A 51 -3.42 -9.10 6.19
C TYR A 51 -1.92 -9.17 5.92
N HIS A 52 -1.13 -9.13 6.98
CA HIS A 52 0.31 -9.38 6.95
C HIS A 52 0.62 -10.51 7.92
N TRP A 53 1.01 -11.67 7.41
CA TRP A 53 1.21 -12.89 8.20
C TRP A 53 2.67 -13.26 8.42
N LEU A 54 3.54 -12.98 7.45
CA LEU A 54 4.91 -13.42 7.48
C LEU A 54 5.86 -12.28 7.11
N GLN A 55 6.91 -12.15 7.91
CA GLN A 55 8.14 -11.44 7.62
C GLN A 55 9.27 -12.23 8.31
N GLU A 56 9.94 -13.08 7.55
CA GLU A 56 11.00 -13.96 8.07
C GLU A 56 12.33 -13.65 7.38
N GLU A 57 13.39 -13.51 8.16
CA GLU A 57 14.75 -13.34 7.62
C GLU A 57 15.26 -14.66 7.04
N ILE A 58 15.90 -14.61 5.89
CA ILE A 58 16.44 -15.78 5.20
C ILE A 58 17.92 -15.56 4.86
N GLY A 59 18.69 -16.65 4.85
CA GLY A 59 20.10 -16.60 4.49
C GLY A 59 20.31 -16.37 2.99
N HIS A 60 21.52 -15.93 2.61
CA HIS A 60 21.89 -15.69 1.20
C HIS A 60 21.77 -16.93 0.28
N ALA A 61 21.85 -18.13 0.85
CA ALA A 61 21.74 -19.39 0.13
C ALA A 61 20.41 -20.12 0.41
N SER A 62 19.51 -19.51 1.18
CA SER A 62 18.25 -20.14 1.55
C SER A 62 17.36 -20.31 0.34
N GLN A 63 16.68 -21.46 0.28
CA GLN A 63 15.71 -21.76 -0.77
C GLN A 63 14.30 -21.51 -0.26
N VAL A 64 13.54 -20.70 -1.00
CA VAL A 64 12.13 -20.44 -0.70
C VAL A 64 11.26 -21.17 -1.70
N ARG A 65 10.36 -22.02 -1.20
CA ARG A 65 9.39 -22.75 -2.01
C ARG A 65 7.97 -22.36 -1.61
N ILE A 66 7.19 -21.97 -2.61
CA ILE A 66 5.80 -21.52 -2.46
C ILE A 66 4.91 -22.52 -3.20
N VAL A 67 3.98 -23.15 -2.49
CA VAL A 67 3.13 -24.21 -3.06
C VAL A 67 1.66 -23.86 -2.86
N PRO A 68 0.84 -23.76 -3.93
CA PRO A 68 -0.59 -23.58 -3.78
C PRO A 68 -1.23 -24.80 -3.13
N VAL A 69 -2.16 -24.57 -2.20
CA VAL A 69 -2.92 -25.62 -1.50
C VAL A 69 -4.40 -25.25 -1.44
N GLU A 70 -5.27 -26.24 -1.27
CA GLU A 70 -6.72 -26.01 -1.21
C GLU A 70 -7.14 -25.27 0.07
N SER A 71 -6.56 -25.65 1.20
CA SER A 71 -6.82 -25.06 2.52
C SER A 71 -5.70 -25.41 3.51
N GLY A 72 -5.70 -24.77 4.68
CA GLY A 72 -4.84 -25.15 5.79
C GLY A 72 -5.05 -24.24 7.00
N LEU A 73 -4.40 -24.58 8.11
CA LEU A 73 -4.44 -23.76 9.32
C LEU A 73 -3.58 -22.50 9.12
N VAL A 74 -4.24 -21.36 9.00
CA VAL A 74 -3.58 -20.07 8.83
C VAL A 74 -3.22 -19.51 10.20
N PRO A 75 -1.94 -19.16 10.46
CA PRO A 75 -1.56 -18.55 11.73
C PRO A 75 -2.18 -17.15 11.86
N PRO A 76 -2.32 -16.63 13.10
CA PRO A 76 -2.74 -15.25 13.31
C PRO A 76 -1.86 -14.27 12.53
N SER A 77 -2.45 -13.23 11.95
CA SER A 77 -1.68 -12.19 11.27
C SER A 77 -0.86 -11.36 12.25
N ILE A 78 0.38 -11.05 11.88
CA ILE A 78 1.24 -10.09 12.59
C ILE A 78 0.56 -8.71 12.60
N LYS A 79 -0.02 -8.32 11.45
CA LYS A 79 -0.81 -7.08 11.33
C LYS A 79 -2.03 -7.30 10.44
N ARG A 80 -3.12 -6.61 10.79
CA ARG A 80 -4.35 -6.51 10.00
C ARG A 80 -4.74 -5.04 9.93
N PHE A 81 -4.91 -4.51 8.73
CA PHE A 81 -5.30 -3.12 8.52
C PHE A 81 -6.54 -3.05 7.66
N GLU A 82 -7.52 -2.25 8.05
CA GLU A 82 -8.61 -1.89 7.15
C GLU A 82 -8.06 -1.08 5.97
N MET A 83 -8.37 -1.54 4.76
CA MET A 83 -8.05 -0.89 3.50
C MET A 83 -9.25 -0.09 3.01
N GLY A 84 -8.96 0.97 2.27
CA GLY A 84 -9.89 2.08 2.13
C GLY A 84 -9.35 3.21 2.97
N ARG A 85 -8.98 4.30 2.29
CA ARG A 85 -8.39 5.47 2.92
C ARG A 85 -9.28 5.86 4.11
N ALA A 86 -8.69 6.03 5.30
CA ALA A 86 -9.07 7.19 6.07
C ALA A 86 -8.95 8.35 5.07
N ALA A 87 -10.08 8.82 4.53
CA ALA A 87 -10.09 9.95 3.62
C ALA A 87 -9.23 10.98 4.33
N ARG A 88 -8.07 11.32 3.76
CA ARG A 88 -7.20 12.32 4.35
C ARG A 88 -8.12 13.50 4.58
N LYS A 89 -8.41 13.80 5.84
CA LYS A 89 -9.29 14.90 6.16
C LYS A 89 -8.58 16.12 5.60
N ALA A 90 -9.26 16.85 4.73
CA ALA A 90 -8.75 18.11 4.23
C ALA A 90 -8.24 18.92 5.43
N SER A 91 -7.00 19.37 5.36
CA SER A 91 -6.36 20.07 6.47
C SER A 91 -6.28 21.54 6.15
N GLU A 92 -6.72 22.37 7.08
CA GLU A 92 -6.58 23.83 7.01
C GLU A 92 -5.11 24.28 6.94
N HIS A 93 -4.16 23.40 7.31
CA HIS A 93 -2.72 23.69 7.23
C HIS A 93 -2.15 23.54 5.82
N ASN A 94 -2.85 22.89 4.89
CA ASN A 94 -2.38 22.80 3.52
C ASN A 94 -2.97 23.94 2.71
N ILE A 95 -2.11 24.86 2.28
CA ILE A 95 -2.49 26.12 1.64
C ILE A 95 -2.00 26.12 0.19
N CYS A 96 -2.83 26.60 -0.72
CA CYS A 96 -2.42 26.87 -2.09
C CYS A 96 -1.55 28.13 -2.08
N GLU A 97 -0.28 28.03 -2.47
CA GLU A 97 0.65 29.16 -2.41
C GLU A 97 0.34 30.26 -3.44
N PHE A 98 -0.58 29.99 -4.36
CA PHE A 98 -1.01 30.92 -5.41
C PHE A 98 -2.23 31.76 -5.00
N CYS A 99 -3.28 31.13 -4.46
CA CYS A 99 -4.51 31.83 -4.07
C CYS A 99 -4.73 31.94 -2.55
N GLN A 100 -3.83 31.38 -1.74
CA GLN A 100 -3.84 31.41 -0.27
C GLN A 100 -5.07 30.77 0.40
N ARG A 101 -5.93 30.09 -0.36
CA ARG A 101 -7.01 29.24 0.18
C ARG A 101 -6.48 27.90 0.64
N ASN A 102 -7.06 27.37 1.71
CA ASN A 102 -6.67 26.09 2.28
C ASN A 102 -7.42 24.90 1.63
N GLU A 103 -6.97 23.69 1.90
CA GLU A 103 -7.48 22.44 1.30
C GLU A 103 -8.98 22.19 1.56
N THR A 104 -9.58 22.79 2.59
CA THR A 104 -11.03 22.69 2.86
C THR A 104 -11.86 23.65 2.02
N GLU A 105 -11.24 24.68 1.45
CA GLU A 105 -11.88 25.76 0.68
C GLU A 105 -11.80 25.54 -0.84
N VAL A 106 -11.12 24.48 -1.29
CA VAL A 106 -10.90 24.18 -2.71
C VAL A 106 -11.27 22.73 -3.04
N PRO A 107 -11.77 22.44 -4.25
CA PRO A 107 -12.16 21.06 -4.61
C PRO A 107 -11.03 20.05 -4.54
N ARG A 108 -9.81 20.50 -4.85
CA ARG A 108 -8.58 19.71 -4.78
C ARG A 108 -7.38 20.61 -4.61
N LEU A 109 -6.51 20.26 -3.67
CA LEU A 109 -5.21 20.87 -3.46
C LEU A 109 -4.10 19.82 -3.64
N ILE A 110 -3.11 20.14 -4.45
CA ILE A 110 -1.88 19.35 -4.58
C ILE A 110 -0.89 19.98 -3.60
N PRO A 111 -0.57 19.33 -2.47
CA PRO A 111 0.30 19.93 -1.46
C PRO A 111 1.71 20.08 -2.01
N GLY A 112 2.35 21.18 -1.63
CA GLY A 112 3.76 21.41 -1.89
C GLY A 112 4.65 20.51 -1.05
N ASP A 113 5.93 20.47 -1.42
CA ASP A 113 7.00 19.92 -0.60
C ASP A 113 8.14 20.95 -0.50
N SER A 114 9.27 20.58 0.11
CA SER A 114 10.40 21.50 0.32
C SER A 114 10.95 22.12 -0.99
N ASN A 115 10.61 21.57 -2.15
CA ASN A 115 11.14 21.99 -3.45
C ASN A 115 10.04 22.42 -4.43
N ARG A 116 8.76 22.34 -4.07
CA ARG A 116 7.65 22.60 -5.00
C ARG A 116 6.49 23.29 -4.31
N PRO A 117 5.99 24.42 -4.85
CA PRO A 117 4.86 25.08 -4.24
C PRO A 117 3.57 24.26 -4.43
N GLY A 118 2.71 24.28 -3.42
CA GLY A 118 1.37 23.70 -3.46
C GLY A 118 0.43 24.54 -4.32
N ILE A 119 -0.38 23.85 -5.13
CA ILE A 119 -1.33 24.49 -6.05
C ILE A 119 -2.70 23.81 -6.01
N CYS A 120 -3.76 24.59 -6.01
CA CYS A 120 -5.13 24.08 -6.09
C CYS A 120 -5.61 23.94 -7.54
N SER A 121 -6.64 23.12 -7.72
CA SER A 121 -7.29 22.87 -9.01
C SER A 121 -7.75 24.16 -9.71
N ASP A 122 -8.37 25.10 -8.99
CA ASP A 122 -8.82 26.38 -9.57
C ASP A 122 -7.64 27.19 -10.15
N CYS A 123 -6.50 27.25 -9.44
CA CYS A 123 -5.30 27.93 -9.93
C CYS A 123 -4.70 27.22 -11.15
N VAL A 124 -4.78 25.88 -11.22
CA VAL A 124 -4.35 25.13 -12.40
C VAL A 124 -5.19 25.50 -13.62
N GLU A 125 -6.51 25.63 -13.48
CA GLU A 125 -7.37 26.05 -14.60
C GLU A 125 -7.03 27.47 -15.06
N LEU A 126 -6.85 28.42 -14.14
CA LEU A 126 -6.42 29.77 -14.50
C LEU A 126 -5.06 29.77 -15.23
N CYS A 127 -4.08 28.98 -14.77
CA CYS A 127 -2.80 28.84 -15.46
C CYS A 127 -2.98 28.29 -16.88
N ARG A 128 -3.91 27.35 -17.10
CA ARG A 128 -4.19 26.82 -18.44
C ARG A 128 -4.79 27.88 -19.36
N GLU A 129 -5.66 28.74 -18.84
CA GLU A 129 -6.21 29.87 -19.60
C GLU A 129 -5.10 30.84 -20.03
N ILE A 130 -4.25 31.26 -19.09
CA ILE A 130 -3.11 32.16 -19.36
C ILE A 130 -2.18 31.58 -20.42
N LEU A 131 -1.86 30.28 -20.32
CA LEU A 131 -0.95 29.62 -21.27
C LEU A 131 -1.57 29.46 -22.67
N ARG A 132 -2.90 29.35 -22.78
CA ARG A 132 -3.60 29.28 -24.08
C ARG A 132 -3.63 30.63 -24.77
N ASP A 133 -3.75 31.72 -24.03
CA ASP A 133 -3.75 33.09 -24.58
C ASP A 133 -2.37 33.54 -25.08
N GLN A 134 -1.31 32.80 -24.75
CA GLN A 134 0.08 33.06 -25.20
C GLN A 134 0.56 32.15 -26.34
N ALA A 135 -0.30 31.29 -26.89
CA ALA A 135 0.00 30.37 -27.98
C ALA A 135 -0.64 30.82 -29.30
#